data_AF-A0A0B1QAR5-F1
#
_entry.id   AF-A0A0B1QAR5-F1
#
_cell.length_a   1.000
_cell.length_b   1.000
_cell.length_c   1.000
_cell.angle_alpha   90.00
_cell.angle_beta   90.00
_cell.angle_gamma   90.00
#
_symmetry.space_group_name_H-M   'P 1'
#
loop_
_entity.id
_entity.type
_entity.pdbx_description
1 polymer ?
#
loop_
_entity_poly.entity_id
_entity_poly.type
_entity_poly.pdbx_seq_one_letter_code
_entity_poly.pdbx_strand_id
1 'polypeptide(L)'
;MNVATKPTAAGAAPDVVETVAAYFRSAHWNEVMEALQIDSEPVYHLHAYIETQIHPMSLEEIVKGYFARIGRPVHRKIEIFTSGQVADSGSIHGIEPQGLPHFDLLWKYSPDALIKPAARADNVEWWGASYMKEFYARYPFVTEMTPDAQKQVDAYFAGPAWARYCDLNEHRDVVHIHANVETSLHPDLILKPALAAMKKRGWDIHEVVPVAFQMRGQMHGKLVFIADKPEKIFDIAWCFNPTVALIPSTRYWLTTEDPTYDARTMAELPLLLKRDPYRLLSLAEVEAVVEAI
;
A
#
# COMPACT_ATOMS: atom_id res chain seq x y z
N MET A 1 13.15 -32.19 -27.19
CA MET A 1 12.24 -32.31 -26.03
C MET A 1 13.09 -32.30 -24.78
N ASN A 2 13.26 -31.14 -24.15
CA ASN A 2 13.88 -31.05 -22.83
C ASN A 2 12.78 -31.27 -21.80
N VAL A 3 12.74 -32.46 -21.22
CA VAL A 3 11.87 -32.76 -20.09
C VAL A 3 12.57 -32.16 -18.87
N ALA A 4 12.09 -31.02 -18.39
CA ALA A 4 12.52 -30.47 -17.13
C ALA A 4 12.13 -31.45 -16.02
N THR A 5 13.13 -32.03 -15.36
CA THR A 5 12.93 -32.84 -14.16
C THR A 5 12.44 -31.93 -13.03
N LYS A 6 11.35 -32.34 -12.38
CA LYS A 6 10.89 -31.75 -11.11
C LYS A 6 12.05 -31.73 -10.10
N PRO A 7 12.36 -30.59 -9.44
CA PRO A 7 13.33 -30.58 -8.36
C PRO A 7 12.80 -31.46 -7.22
N THR A 8 13.61 -32.40 -6.75
CA THR A 8 13.36 -33.11 -5.49
C THR A 8 13.56 -32.16 -4.32
N ALA A 9 12.76 -32.31 -3.24
CA ALA A 9 12.79 -31.53 -2.00
C ALA A 9 14.16 -31.47 -1.25
N ALA A 10 15.22 -32.05 -1.80
CA ALA A 10 16.58 -32.07 -1.26
C ALA A 10 17.39 -30.77 -1.46
N GLY A 11 16.74 -29.65 -1.87
CA GLY A 11 17.40 -28.38 -2.19
C GLY A 11 17.11 -27.21 -1.24
N ALA A 12 16.16 -27.36 -0.31
CA ALA A 12 15.82 -26.29 0.63
C ALA A 12 16.76 -26.32 1.84
N ALA A 13 17.42 -25.20 2.15
CA ALA A 13 18.22 -25.08 3.36
C ALA A 13 17.28 -25.10 4.60
N PRO A 14 17.32 -26.15 5.45
CA PRO A 14 16.32 -26.33 6.52
C PRO A 14 16.22 -25.13 7.46
N ASP A 15 17.35 -24.49 7.76
CA ASP A 15 17.43 -23.31 8.63
C ASP A 15 16.67 -22.10 8.04
N VAL A 16 16.66 -21.97 6.72
CA VAL A 16 15.96 -20.87 6.03
C VAL A 16 14.47 -21.13 6.05
N VAL A 17 14.06 -22.36 5.76
CA VAL A 17 12.66 -22.77 5.80
C VAL A 17 12.08 -22.50 7.19
N GLU A 18 12.74 -23.00 8.24
CA GLU A 18 12.23 -22.86 9.61
C GLU A 18 12.27 -21.41 10.08
N THR A 19 13.34 -20.65 9.80
CA THR A 19 13.42 -19.23 10.24
C THR A 19 12.28 -18.41 9.65
N VAL A 20 11.99 -18.59 8.36
CA VAL A 20 10.92 -17.84 7.69
C VAL A 20 9.56 -18.30 8.16
N ALA A 21 9.31 -19.62 8.24
CA ALA A 21 8.05 -20.13 8.73
C ALA A 21 7.78 -19.74 10.19
N ALA A 22 8.81 -19.73 11.04
CA ALA A 22 8.72 -19.29 12.44
C ALA A 22 8.30 -17.82 12.58
N TYR A 23 8.66 -16.95 11.62
CA TYR A 23 8.19 -15.56 11.63
C TYR A 23 6.65 -15.48 11.48
N PHE A 24 6.04 -16.28 10.61
CA PHE A 24 4.58 -16.33 10.45
C PHE A 24 3.86 -16.99 11.63
N ARG A 25 4.59 -17.57 12.59
CA ARG A 25 4.10 -18.04 13.89
C ARG A 25 4.47 -17.11 15.05
N SER A 26 5.17 -16.01 14.77
CA SER A 26 5.72 -15.12 15.79
C SER A 26 4.64 -14.24 16.41
N ALA A 27 4.96 -13.66 17.58
CA ALA A 27 4.08 -12.71 18.24
C ALA A 27 3.73 -11.50 17.36
N HIS A 28 4.69 -11.00 16.56
CA HIS A 28 4.45 -9.88 15.65
C HIS A 28 3.47 -10.25 14.53
N TRP A 29 3.61 -11.44 13.93
CA TRP A 29 2.65 -11.85 12.90
C TRP A 29 1.26 -12.13 13.50
N ASN A 30 1.20 -12.66 14.72
CA ASN A 30 -0.08 -12.80 15.43
C ASN A 30 -0.73 -11.43 15.67
N GLU A 31 0.03 -10.38 16.03
CA GLU A 31 -0.49 -9.02 16.17
C GLU A 31 -1.05 -8.47 14.84
N VAL A 32 -0.37 -8.74 13.70
CA VAL A 32 -0.90 -8.41 12.36
C VAL A 32 -2.23 -9.11 12.12
N MET A 33 -2.31 -10.41 12.43
CA MET A 33 -3.54 -11.18 12.22
C MET A 33 -4.67 -10.77 13.16
N GLU A 34 -4.37 -10.43 14.42
CA GLU A 34 -5.33 -9.89 15.38
C GLU A 34 -5.91 -8.56 14.87
N ALA A 35 -5.07 -7.65 14.38
CA ALA A 35 -5.51 -6.37 13.84
C ALA A 35 -6.37 -6.54 12.57
N LEU A 36 -6.04 -7.48 11.68
CA LEU A 36 -6.85 -7.80 10.49
C LEU A 36 -8.21 -8.42 10.85
N GLN A 37 -8.33 -9.02 12.04
CA GLN A 37 -9.53 -9.74 12.49
C GLN A 37 -10.39 -8.94 13.48
N ILE A 38 -10.06 -7.68 13.74
CA ILE A 38 -10.91 -6.80 14.56
C ILE A 38 -12.30 -6.71 13.90
N ASP A 39 -13.32 -7.11 14.66
CA ASP A 39 -14.72 -7.11 14.25
C ASP A 39 -15.58 -6.09 15.02
N SER A 40 -15.03 -5.49 16.08
CA SER A 40 -15.69 -4.45 16.88
C SER A 40 -15.90 -3.15 16.12
N GLU A 41 -15.12 -2.92 15.06
CA GLU A 41 -15.25 -1.79 14.14
C GLU A 41 -14.63 -2.12 12.77
N PRO A 42 -14.99 -1.40 11.70
CA PRO A 42 -14.31 -1.52 10.42
C PRO A 42 -12.83 -1.12 10.55
N VAL A 43 -11.94 -2.01 10.12
CA VAL A 43 -10.53 -1.72 9.87
C VAL A 43 -10.36 -1.42 8.38
N TYR A 44 -9.81 -0.25 8.08
CA TYR A 44 -9.70 0.27 6.72
C TYR A 44 -8.41 -0.13 6.03
N HIS A 45 -7.29 -0.09 6.76
CA HIS A 45 -5.97 -0.43 6.23
C HIS A 45 -5.02 -0.76 7.38
N LEU A 46 -3.93 -1.44 7.06
CA LEU A 46 -2.86 -1.79 8.00
C LEU A 46 -1.49 -1.73 7.31
N HIS A 47 -0.46 -1.31 8.04
CA HIS A 47 0.95 -1.49 7.69
C HIS A 47 1.61 -2.42 8.70
N ALA A 48 2.26 -3.47 8.21
CA ALA A 48 3.15 -4.32 8.98
C ALA A 48 4.60 -4.03 8.57
N TYR A 49 5.48 -3.75 9.53
CA TYR A 49 6.86 -3.39 9.25
C TYR A 49 7.83 -4.52 9.56
N ILE A 50 8.69 -4.85 8.60
CA ILE A 50 9.68 -5.93 8.73
C ILE A 50 11.07 -5.51 8.28
N GLU A 51 12.06 -6.25 8.77
CA GLU A 51 13.42 -6.27 8.25
C GLU A 51 13.69 -7.63 7.59
N THR A 52 14.25 -7.63 6.39
CA THR A 52 14.45 -8.88 5.63
C THR A 52 15.58 -8.76 4.61
N GLN A 53 16.30 -9.85 4.36
CA GLN A 53 17.12 -10.03 3.16
C GLN A 53 16.40 -10.88 2.09
N ILE A 54 15.17 -11.34 2.31
CA ILE A 54 14.42 -12.12 1.33
C ILE A 54 13.99 -11.20 0.20
N HIS A 55 14.20 -11.65 -1.02
CA HIS A 55 13.78 -10.93 -2.21
C HIS A 55 12.26 -10.70 -2.20
N PRO A 56 11.75 -9.49 -2.51
CA PRO A 56 10.33 -9.16 -2.35
C PRO A 56 9.41 -10.06 -3.19
N MET A 57 9.86 -10.55 -4.35
CA MET A 57 9.10 -11.56 -5.13
C MET A 57 8.95 -12.90 -4.39
N SER A 58 9.96 -13.36 -3.66
CA SER A 58 9.82 -14.57 -2.83
C SER A 58 8.90 -14.31 -1.64
N LEU A 59 8.98 -13.10 -1.04
CA LEU A 59 8.12 -12.71 0.06
C LEU A 59 6.65 -12.62 -0.35
N GLU A 60 6.35 -12.06 -1.54
CA GLU A 60 5.01 -12.03 -2.13
C GLU A 60 4.41 -13.44 -2.21
N GLU A 61 5.16 -14.40 -2.76
CA GLU A 61 4.68 -15.78 -2.91
C GLU A 61 4.51 -16.50 -1.57
N ILE A 62 5.37 -16.25 -0.59
CA ILE A 62 5.20 -16.75 0.78
C ILE A 62 3.92 -16.19 1.42
N VAL A 63 3.69 -14.88 1.30
CA VAL A 63 2.49 -14.22 1.85
C VAL A 63 1.22 -14.79 1.20
N LYS A 64 1.19 -14.92 -0.13
CA LYS A 64 0.07 -15.57 -0.83
C LYS A 64 -0.15 -17.00 -0.35
N GLY A 65 0.92 -17.77 -0.20
CA GLY A 65 0.87 -19.16 0.29
C GLY A 65 0.35 -19.27 1.72
N TYR A 66 0.80 -18.40 2.62
CA TYR A 66 0.30 -18.30 4.00
C TYR A 66 -1.22 -18.12 4.03
N PHE A 67 -1.71 -17.09 3.34
CA PHE A 67 -3.12 -16.75 3.32
C PHE A 67 -3.98 -17.82 2.64
N ALA A 68 -3.48 -18.48 1.60
CA ALA A 68 -4.12 -19.63 0.99
C ALA A 68 -4.26 -20.81 1.97
N ARG A 69 -3.23 -21.11 2.78
CA ARG A 69 -3.27 -22.21 3.77
C ARG A 69 -4.31 -22.00 4.86
N ILE A 70 -4.51 -20.76 5.30
CA ILE A 70 -5.53 -20.44 6.30
C ILE A 70 -6.93 -20.21 5.70
N GLY A 71 -7.13 -20.55 4.42
CA GLY A 71 -8.43 -20.49 3.74
C GLY A 71 -8.88 -19.08 3.35
N ARG A 72 -7.96 -18.12 3.26
CA ARG A 72 -8.22 -16.71 2.93
C ARG A 72 -7.30 -16.23 1.80
N PRO A 73 -7.31 -16.87 0.62
CA PRO A 73 -6.33 -16.57 -0.44
C PRO A 73 -6.33 -15.08 -0.81
N VAL A 74 -5.15 -14.56 -1.15
CA VAL A 74 -5.01 -13.22 -1.73
C VAL A 74 -5.61 -13.25 -3.14
N HIS A 75 -6.60 -12.40 -3.40
CA HIS A 75 -7.40 -12.47 -4.64
C HIS A 75 -7.16 -11.32 -5.61
N ARG A 76 -6.22 -10.42 -5.30
CA ARG A 76 -5.83 -9.29 -6.15
C ARG A 76 -4.33 -9.28 -6.40
N LYS A 77 -3.94 -8.56 -7.43
CA LYS A 77 -2.56 -8.23 -7.72
C LYS A 77 -1.95 -7.41 -6.58
N ILE A 78 -0.76 -7.83 -6.15
CA ILE A 78 0.11 -7.08 -5.24
C ILE A 78 1.02 -6.17 -6.06
N GLU A 79 1.22 -4.94 -5.59
CA GLU A 79 2.15 -3.97 -6.17
C GLU A 79 3.45 -3.97 -5.37
N ILE A 80 4.59 -4.20 -6.04
CA ILE A 80 5.91 -4.14 -5.38
C ILE A 80 6.63 -2.89 -5.83
N PHE A 81 6.97 -2.01 -4.89
CA PHE A 81 7.68 -0.77 -5.18
C PHE A 81 8.57 -0.29 -4.03
N THR A 82 9.49 0.63 -4.34
CA THR A 82 10.38 1.24 -3.34
C THR A 82 9.64 2.33 -2.56
N SER A 83 9.95 2.55 -1.28
CA SER A 83 9.26 3.60 -0.51
C SER A 83 9.59 5.01 -1.03
N GLY A 84 10.77 5.15 -1.65
CA GLY A 84 11.36 6.41 -2.11
C GLY A 84 11.64 7.44 -1.01
N GLN A 85 11.42 7.09 0.27
CA GLN A 85 11.72 7.95 1.43
C GLN A 85 12.84 7.39 2.28
N VAL A 86 12.81 6.08 2.51
CA VAL A 86 13.80 5.38 3.30
C VAL A 86 14.66 4.58 2.35
N ALA A 87 15.96 4.86 2.36
CA ALA A 87 16.91 4.06 1.62
C ALA A 87 16.72 2.58 2.02
N ASP A 88 16.76 1.69 1.04
CA ASP A 88 16.79 0.25 1.30
C ASP A 88 15.44 -0.31 1.76
N SER A 89 14.34 0.36 1.41
CA SER A 89 13.00 -0.09 1.78
C SER A 89 12.02 -0.09 0.62
N GLY A 90 10.96 -0.88 0.77
CA GLY A 90 9.85 -0.95 -0.17
C GLY A 90 8.57 -1.47 0.48
N SER A 91 7.56 -1.68 -0.36
CA SER A 91 6.24 -2.17 0.03
C SER A 91 5.80 -3.35 -0.82
N ILE A 92 5.36 -4.43 -0.17
CA ILE A 92 4.47 -5.43 -0.77
C ILE A 92 3.07 -4.85 -0.54
N HIS A 93 2.63 -4.03 -1.50
CA HIS A 93 1.50 -3.13 -1.36
C HIS A 93 0.20 -3.78 -1.84
N GLY A 94 -0.89 -3.56 -1.10
CA GLY A 94 -2.21 -4.03 -1.48
C GLY A 94 -2.42 -5.52 -1.31
N ILE A 95 -1.87 -6.12 -0.25
CA ILE A 95 -2.16 -7.51 0.09
C ILE A 95 -3.63 -7.57 0.55
N GLU A 96 -4.49 -8.24 -0.23
CA GLU A 96 -5.92 -8.36 0.08
C GLU A 96 -6.33 -9.82 0.23
N PRO A 97 -6.24 -10.39 1.44
CA PRO A 97 -6.73 -11.73 1.74
C PRO A 97 -8.26 -11.76 1.78
N GLN A 98 -8.85 -12.83 1.27
CA GLN A 98 -10.31 -12.94 1.22
C GLN A 98 -10.98 -12.78 2.60
N GLY A 99 -11.90 -11.81 2.67
CA GLY A 99 -12.69 -11.52 3.87
C GLY A 99 -11.87 -10.91 5.02
N LEU A 100 -10.75 -10.26 4.71
CA LEU A 100 -9.97 -9.39 5.60
C LEU A 100 -9.72 -8.05 4.90
N PRO A 101 -9.44 -6.97 5.65
CA PRO A 101 -8.98 -5.71 5.05
C PRO A 101 -7.70 -5.90 4.25
N HIS A 102 -7.47 -5.05 3.26
CA HIS A 102 -6.16 -4.97 2.62
C HIS A 102 -5.14 -4.36 3.58
N PHE A 103 -3.87 -4.70 3.36
CA PHE A 103 -2.76 -4.19 4.15
C PHE A 103 -1.46 -4.19 3.33
N ASP A 104 -0.45 -3.49 3.85
CA ASP A 104 0.88 -3.43 3.26
C ASP A 104 1.91 -4.09 4.17
N LEU A 105 2.82 -4.85 3.58
CA LEU A 105 4.01 -5.33 4.26
C LEU A 105 5.20 -4.45 3.84
N LEU A 106 5.55 -3.51 4.72
CA LEU A 106 6.62 -2.54 4.50
C LEU A 106 7.94 -3.13 4.97
N TRP A 107 8.86 -3.36 4.03
CA TRP A 107 10.14 -3.99 4.33
C TRP A 107 11.28 -2.98 4.31
N LYS A 108 12.29 -3.25 5.14
CA LYS A 108 13.63 -2.68 5.04
C LYS A 108 14.64 -3.81 4.85
N TYR A 109 15.60 -3.60 3.97
CA TYR A 109 16.70 -4.54 3.78
C TYR A 109 17.52 -4.67 5.07
N SER A 110 17.85 -5.90 5.44
CA SER A 110 18.69 -6.19 6.61
C SER A 110 19.61 -7.38 6.30
N PRO A 111 20.94 -7.17 6.22
CA PRO A 111 21.88 -8.25 5.91
C PRO A 111 21.98 -9.29 7.05
N ASP A 112 21.50 -8.93 8.24
CA ASP A 112 21.60 -9.74 9.46
C ASP A 112 20.33 -10.55 9.76
N ALA A 113 19.29 -10.43 8.93
CA ALA A 113 17.99 -11.07 9.20
C ALA A 113 17.35 -11.64 7.93
N LEU A 114 17.03 -12.94 7.95
CA LEU A 114 16.17 -13.54 6.93
C LEU A 114 14.81 -12.84 6.91
N ILE A 115 14.13 -12.79 8.04
CA ILE A 115 12.93 -11.97 8.25
C ILE A 115 12.75 -11.77 9.76
N LYS A 116 12.38 -10.57 10.18
CA LYS A 116 12.02 -10.25 11.57
C LYS A 116 11.18 -8.96 11.59
N PRO A 117 10.51 -8.65 12.72
CA PRO A 117 9.87 -7.33 12.90
C PRO A 117 10.91 -6.22 12.78
N ALA A 118 10.53 -5.06 12.24
CA ALA A 118 11.45 -3.93 12.16
C ALA A 118 11.78 -3.37 13.54
N ALA A 119 12.97 -2.77 13.72
CA ALA A 119 13.34 -2.12 14.98
C ALA A 119 12.65 -0.75 15.15
N ARG A 120 11.34 -0.75 15.43
CA ARG A 120 10.52 0.45 15.70
C ARG A 120 9.53 0.24 16.85
N ALA A 121 9.00 1.33 17.38
CA ALA A 121 8.05 1.31 18.50
C ALA A 121 6.72 0.64 18.09
N ASP A 122 6.14 1.08 16.98
CA ASP A 122 4.88 0.56 16.45
C ASP A 122 5.16 -0.22 15.15
N ASN A 123 5.13 -1.56 15.22
CA ASN A 123 5.45 -2.44 14.09
C ASN A 123 4.22 -2.90 13.30
N VAL A 124 3.03 -2.66 13.86
CA VAL A 124 1.73 -2.88 13.24
C VAL A 124 0.93 -1.60 13.43
N GLU A 125 0.73 -0.86 12.34
CA GLU A 125 -0.08 0.36 12.33
C GLU A 125 -1.38 0.05 11.59
N TRP A 126 -2.54 0.40 12.16
CA TRP A 126 -3.81 0.18 11.49
C TRP A 126 -4.76 1.35 11.71
N TRP A 127 -5.69 1.52 10.78
CA TRP A 127 -6.63 2.63 10.75
C TRP A 127 -8.05 2.10 10.78
N GLY A 128 -8.71 2.18 11.93
CA GLY A 128 -10.14 1.88 12.06
C GLY A 128 -11.04 3.11 11.96
N ALA A 129 -12.35 2.88 12.04
CA ALA A 129 -13.36 3.92 12.13
C ALA A 129 -13.12 4.90 13.30
N SER A 130 -12.75 4.40 14.47
CA SER A 130 -12.45 5.18 15.67
C SER A 130 -11.23 6.08 15.46
N TYR A 131 -10.13 5.53 14.97
CA TYR A 131 -8.92 6.28 14.63
C TYR A 131 -9.22 7.39 13.62
N MET A 132 -9.88 7.05 12.51
CA MET A 132 -10.12 8.03 11.44
C MET A 132 -11.05 9.14 11.90
N LYS A 133 -12.03 8.84 12.75
CA LYS A 133 -12.87 9.85 13.41
C LYS A 133 -12.06 10.82 14.26
N GLU A 134 -11.15 10.31 15.10
CA GLU A 134 -10.28 11.15 15.93
C GLU A 134 -9.29 11.96 15.08
N PHE A 135 -8.78 11.36 14.01
CA PHE A 135 -7.89 12.03 13.08
C PHE A 135 -8.58 13.21 12.39
N TYR A 136 -9.80 13.02 11.88
CA TYR A 136 -10.55 14.10 11.24
C TYR A 136 -10.96 15.20 12.22
N ALA A 137 -11.23 14.87 13.48
CA ALA A 137 -11.57 15.86 14.51
C ALA A 137 -10.45 16.87 14.81
N ARG A 138 -9.22 16.62 14.36
CA ARG A 138 -8.07 17.54 14.51
C ARG A 138 -8.14 18.74 13.56
N TYR A 139 -9.01 18.70 12.56
CA TYR A 139 -9.10 19.73 11.52
C TYR A 139 -10.50 20.36 11.51
N PRO A 140 -10.60 21.69 11.34
CA PRO A 140 -11.87 22.37 11.17
C PRO A 140 -12.36 22.25 9.72
N PHE A 141 -12.68 21.03 9.30
CA PHE A 141 -13.16 20.77 7.95
C PHE A 141 -14.50 21.46 7.69
N VAL A 142 -14.66 21.92 6.46
CA VAL A 142 -15.98 22.23 5.89
C VAL A 142 -16.70 20.92 5.62
N THR A 143 -17.87 20.74 6.21
CA THR A 143 -18.69 19.52 6.10
C THR A 143 -19.91 19.68 5.19
N GLU A 144 -20.15 20.89 4.68
CA GLU A 144 -21.22 21.18 3.72
C GLU A 144 -20.65 21.78 2.43
N MET A 145 -21.09 21.25 1.28
CA MET A 145 -20.65 21.72 -0.02
C MET A 145 -21.37 23.02 -0.41
N THR A 146 -20.64 24.13 -0.49
CA THR A 146 -21.16 25.40 -1.03
C THR A 146 -21.09 25.41 -2.57
N PRO A 147 -21.86 26.28 -3.25
CA PRO A 147 -21.77 26.42 -4.71
C PRO A 147 -20.38 26.78 -5.21
N ASP A 148 -19.63 27.60 -4.49
CA ASP A 148 -18.27 27.99 -4.88
C ASP A 148 -17.24 26.89 -4.59
N ALA A 149 -17.41 26.12 -3.51
CA ALA A 149 -16.61 24.92 -3.27
C ALA A 149 -16.85 23.86 -4.36
N GLN A 150 -18.11 23.63 -4.76
CA GLN A 150 -18.45 22.70 -5.84
C GLN A 150 -17.78 23.11 -7.14
N LYS A 151 -17.76 24.40 -7.50
CA LYS A 151 -17.05 24.88 -8.69
C LYS A 151 -15.55 24.56 -8.66
N GLN A 152 -14.89 24.71 -7.50
CA GLN A 152 -13.47 24.38 -7.37
C GLN A 152 -13.22 22.87 -7.49
N VAL A 153 -14.08 22.06 -6.88
CA VAL A 153 -14.03 20.59 -7.00
C VAL A 153 -14.24 20.15 -8.46
N ASP A 154 -15.24 20.69 -9.13
CA ASP A 154 -15.51 20.42 -10.55
C ASP A 154 -14.34 20.85 -11.43
N ALA A 155 -13.76 22.03 -11.15
CA ALA A 155 -12.60 22.54 -11.87
C ALA A 155 -11.36 21.65 -11.68
N TYR A 156 -11.14 21.09 -10.48
CA TYR A 156 -10.05 20.14 -10.24
C TYR A 156 -10.22 18.87 -11.09
N PHE A 157 -11.38 18.21 -11.01
CA PHE A 157 -11.63 16.95 -11.73
C PHE A 157 -11.80 17.13 -13.25
N ALA A 158 -12.09 18.32 -13.73
CA ALA A 158 -12.05 18.66 -15.16
C ALA A 158 -10.69 19.21 -15.62
N GLY A 159 -9.77 19.46 -14.67
CA GLY A 159 -8.55 20.21 -14.87
C GLY A 159 -7.39 19.39 -15.41
N PRO A 160 -6.29 20.07 -15.80
CA PRO A 160 -5.09 19.41 -16.33
C PRO A 160 -4.42 18.52 -15.29
N ALA A 161 -4.55 18.84 -14.00
CA ALA A 161 -3.93 18.05 -12.95
C ALA A 161 -4.56 16.65 -12.84
N TRP A 162 -5.90 16.60 -12.77
CA TRP A 162 -6.61 15.33 -12.77
C TRP A 162 -6.39 14.53 -14.07
N ALA A 163 -6.41 15.19 -15.22
CA ALA A 163 -6.12 14.54 -16.50
C ALA A 163 -4.73 13.88 -16.51
N ARG A 164 -3.71 14.61 -16.02
CA ARG A 164 -2.34 14.10 -15.92
C ARG A 164 -2.24 12.94 -14.93
N TYR A 165 -2.91 13.01 -13.79
CA TYR A 165 -3.00 11.89 -12.84
C TYR A 165 -3.57 10.63 -13.50
N CYS A 166 -4.68 10.75 -14.22
CA CYS A 166 -5.27 9.61 -14.94
C CYS A 166 -4.29 9.01 -15.96
N ASP A 167 -3.62 9.85 -16.75
CA ASP A 167 -2.63 9.38 -17.74
C ASP A 167 -1.44 8.68 -17.08
N LEU A 168 -0.95 9.19 -15.94
CA LEU A 168 0.12 8.56 -15.17
C LEU A 168 -0.34 7.25 -14.54
N ASN A 169 -1.55 7.20 -13.99
CA ASN A 169 -2.07 6.01 -13.33
C ASN A 169 -2.23 4.84 -14.32
N GLU A 170 -2.58 5.15 -15.57
CA GLU A 170 -2.70 4.17 -16.66
C GLU A 170 -1.37 3.84 -17.34
N HIS A 171 -0.31 4.59 -17.04
CA HIS A 171 1.00 4.35 -17.61
C HIS A 171 1.60 3.05 -17.08
N ARG A 172 2.01 2.14 -17.98
CA ARG A 172 2.52 0.80 -17.63
C ARG A 172 3.71 0.79 -16.67
N ASP A 173 4.53 1.84 -16.70
CA ASP A 173 5.74 1.92 -15.88
C ASP A 173 5.43 2.48 -14.47
N VAL A 174 4.25 3.06 -14.25
CA VAL A 174 3.82 3.57 -12.94
C VAL A 174 3.11 2.45 -12.18
N VAL A 175 3.69 2.02 -11.07
CA VAL A 175 3.14 0.95 -10.23
C VAL A 175 2.17 1.45 -9.19
N HIS A 176 2.42 2.62 -8.62
CA HIS A 176 1.57 3.23 -7.61
C HIS A 176 1.69 4.75 -7.71
N ILE A 177 0.61 5.49 -7.41
CA ILE A 177 0.59 6.95 -7.54
C ILE A 177 -0.40 7.59 -6.59
N HIS A 178 0.01 8.73 -6.04
CA HIS A 178 -0.87 9.65 -5.30
C HIS A 178 -1.18 10.87 -6.17
N ALA A 179 -2.45 11.29 -6.20
CA ALA A 179 -2.82 12.66 -6.52
C ALA A 179 -2.78 13.48 -5.22
N ASN A 180 -1.82 14.38 -5.09
CA ASN A 180 -1.65 15.21 -3.90
C ASN A 180 -2.50 16.47 -4.03
N VAL A 181 -3.34 16.72 -3.02
CA VAL A 181 -4.25 17.87 -2.99
C VAL A 181 -4.15 18.66 -1.69
N GLU A 182 -4.51 19.94 -1.76
CA GLU A 182 -4.77 20.80 -0.61
C GLU A 182 -6.27 21.06 -0.52
N THR A 183 -6.84 20.91 0.68
CA THR A 183 -8.30 21.01 0.86
C THR A 183 -8.70 21.46 2.26
N SER A 184 -9.77 22.27 2.33
CA SER A 184 -10.53 22.57 3.55
C SER A 184 -11.74 21.66 3.72
N LEU A 185 -12.11 20.89 2.70
CA LEU A 185 -13.30 20.05 2.70
C LEU A 185 -13.03 18.75 3.45
N HIS A 186 -14.05 18.27 4.15
CA HIS A 186 -14.01 16.91 4.69
C HIS A 186 -13.88 15.91 3.53
N PRO A 187 -13.08 14.82 3.65
CA PRO A 187 -12.87 13.85 2.57
C PRO A 187 -14.16 13.27 1.96
N ASP A 188 -15.22 13.11 2.76
CA ASP A 188 -16.54 12.66 2.29
C ASP A 188 -17.14 13.55 1.18
N LEU A 189 -16.83 14.85 1.19
CA LEU A 189 -17.30 15.79 0.17
C LEU A 189 -16.52 15.65 -1.14
N ILE A 190 -15.32 15.07 -1.11
CA ILE A 190 -14.46 14.84 -2.27
C ILE A 190 -14.75 13.48 -2.90
N LEU A 191 -15.12 12.49 -2.07
CA LEU A 191 -15.34 11.11 -2.48
C LEU A 191 -16.33 10.96 -3.65
N LYS A 192 -17.52 11.55 -3.53
CA LYS A 192 -18.56 11.43 -4.56
C LYS A 192 -18.13 12.03 -5.91
N PRO A 193 -17.59 13.27 -5.97
CA PRO A 193 -16.99 13.82 -7.19
C PRO A 193 -15.86 12.97 -7.76
N ALA A 194 -14.96 12.43 -6.93
CA ALA A 194 -13.87 11.56 -7.36
C ALA A 194 -14.40 10.29 -8.05
N LEU A 195 -15.34 9.59 -7.43
CA LEU A 195 -15.98 8.40 -8.00
C LEU A 195 -16.70 8.71 -9.32
N ALA A 196 -17.34 9.87 -9.43
CA ALA A 196 -17.97 10.30 -10.68
C ALA A 196 -16.93 10.55 -11.80
N ALA A 197 -15.80 11.17 -11.47
CA ALA A 197 -14.71 11.42 -12.40
C ALA A 197 -14.06 10.11 -12.87
N MET A 198 -13.81 9.17 -11.95
CA MET A 198 -13.26 7.84 -12.24
C MET A 198 -14.21 7.02 -13.12
N LYS A 199 -15.51 7.00 -12.78
CA LYS A 199 -16.53 6.35 -13.61
C LYS A 199 -16.58 6.92 -15.03
N LYS A 200 -16.45 8.25 -15.18
CA LYS A 200 -16.38 8.91 -16.50
C LYS A 200 -15.12 8.51 -17.29
N ARG A 201 -13.99 8.28 -16.61
CA ARG A 201 -12.76 7.74 -17.21
C ARG A 201 -12.89 6.26 -17.61
N GLY A 202 -13.93 5.57 -17.12
CA GLY A 202 -14.16 4.14 -17.37
C GLY A 202 -13.47 3.24 -16.34
N TRP A 203 -13.08 3.80 -15.19
CA TRP A 203 -12.56 3.03 -14.07
C TRP A 203 -13.69 2.45 -13.24
N ASP A 204 -13.48 1.26 -12.72
CA ASP A 204 -14.39 0.54 -11.83
C ASP A 204 -13.73 0.43 -10.45
N ILE A 205 -14.39 1.00 -9.44
CA ILE A 205 -13.87 1.12 -8.08
C ILE A 205 -14.63 0.14 -7.20
N HIS A 206 -13.89 -0.82 -6.64
CA HIS A 206 -14.41 -1.82 -5.72
C HIS A 206 -14.75 -1.19 -4.37
N GLU A 207 -13.76 -0.50 -3.80
CA GLU A 207 -13.82 0.07 -2.46
C GLU A 207 -12.98 1.35 -2.40
N VAL A 208 -13.37 2.24 -1.48
CA VAL A 208 -12.54 3.39 -1.10
C VAL A 208 -12.41 3.41 0.40
N VAL A 209 -11.17 3.45 0.88
CA VAL A 209 -10.89 3.49 2.32
C VAL A 209 -10.16 4.77 2.74
N PRO A 210 -10.45 5.30 3.94
CA PRO A 210 -9.70 6.41 4.50
C PRO A 210 -8.45 5.90 5.24
N VAL A 211 -7.31 6.52 4.97
CA VAL A 211 -6.04 6.21 5.66
C VAL A 211 -5.39 7.51 6.11
N ALA A 212 -4.69 7.48 7.25
CA ALA A 212 -3.80 8.55 7.68
C ALA A 212 -2.35 8.06 7.60
N PHE A 213 -1.42 8.93 7.22
CA PHE A 213 -0.01 8.55 7.21
C PHE A 213 0.89 9.72 7.56
N GLN A 214 2.01 9.42 8.20
CA GLN A 214 3.00 10.42 8.53
C GLN A 214 3.99 10.58 7.40
N MET A 215 4.28 11.83 7.04
CA MET A 215 5.25 12.18 6.03
C MET A 215 6.03 13.40 6.46
N ARG A 216 7.36 13.28 6.53
CA ARG A 216 8.26 14.39 6.91
C ARG A 216 7.83 15.13 8.18
N GLY A 217 7.32 14.39 9.17
CA GLY A 217 6.85 14.96 10.44
C GLY A 217 5.43 15.55 10.42
N GLN A 218 4.77 15.58 9.26
CA GLN A 218 3.39 16.04 9.11
C GLN A 218 2.46 14.84 8.93
N MET A 219 1.26 14.91 9.51
CA MET A 219 0.22 13.90 9.26
C MET A 219 -0.63 14.34 8.06
N HIS A 220 -0.78 13.42 7.11
CA HIS A 220 -1.61 13.56 5.92
C HIS A 220 -2.72 12.53 5.97
N GLY A 221 -3.80 12.77 5.23
CA GLY A 221 -4.77 11.72 4.97
C GLY A 221 -4.79 11.35 3.51
N LYS A 222 -5.43 10.24 3.20
CA LYS A 222 -5.70 9.82 1.84
C LYS A 222 -7.02 9.07 1.74
N LEU A 223 -7.60 9.14 0.56
CA LEU A 223 -8.62 8.21 0.08
C LEU A 223 -7.89 7.21 -0.81
N VAL A 224 -7.79 5.97 -0.38
CA VAL A 224 -7.20 4.85 -1.13
C VAL A 224 -8.31 4.22 -1.94
N PHE A 225 -8.14 4.18 -3.26
CA PHE A 225 -9.11 3.60 -4.18
C PHE A 225 -8.61 2.24 -4.63
N ILE A 226 -9.41 1.22 -4.35
CA ILE A 226 -9.16 -0.16 -4.78
C ILE A 226 -9.98 -0.36 -6.06
N ALA A 227 -9.33 -0.44 -7.21
CA ALA A 227 -10.01 -0.46 -8.51
C ALA A 227 -9.97 -1.85 -9.14
N ASP A 228 -11.12 -2.40 -9.57
CA ASP A 228 -11.19 -3.64 -10.35
C ASP A 228 -10.78 -3.41 -11.81
N LYS A 229 -10.96 -2.18 -12.30
CA LYS A 229 -10.57 -1.78 -13.65
C LYS A 229 -10.03 -0.34 -13.67
N PRO A 230 -8.76 -0.11 -14.06
CA PRO A 230 -7.70 -1.12 -14.12
C PRO A 230 -7.52 -1.77 -12.74
N GLU A 231 -7.10 -3.04 -12.69
CA GLU A 231 -6.77 -3.70 -11.43
C GLU A 231 -5.52 -3.05 -10.81
N LYS A 232 -5.75 -2.09 -9.91
CA LYS A 232 -4.70 -1.22 -9.35
C LYS A 232 -5.18 -0.54 -8.05
N ILE A 233 -4.24 -0.19 -7.17
CA ILE A 233 -4.50 0.67 -6.01
C ILE A 233 -3.85 2.04 -6.23
N PHE A 234 -4.62 3.10 -6.03
CA PHE A 234 -4.15 4.47 -6.20
C PHE A 234 -4.89 5.42 -5.28
N ASP A 235 -4.27 6.57 -5.03
CA ASP A 235 -4.67 7.39 -3.89
C ASP A 235 -4.95 8.83 -4.30
N ILE A 236 -5.92 9.47 -3.63
CA ILE A 236 -5.97 10.93 -3.50
C ILE A 236 -5.49 11.26 -2.10
N ALA A 237 -4.26 11.75 -1.99
CA ALA A 237 -3.66 12.15 -0.73
C ALA A 237 -3.95 13.64 -0.49
N TRP A 238 -4.39 14.02 0.71
CA TRP A 238 -4.76 15.39 1.04
C TRP A 238 -4.01 15.93 2.27
N CYS A 239 -3.72 17.22 2.24
CA CYS A 239 -3.30 17.98 3.41
C CYS A 239 -4.27 19.15 3.66
N PHE A 240 -4.56 19.41 4.93
CA PHE A 240 -5.53 20.43 5.30
C PHE A 240 -5.03 21.84 4.93
N ASN A 241 -5.84 22.58 4.18
CA ASN A 241 -5.63 23.98 3.87
C ASN A 241 -6.97 24.74 3.97
N PRO A 242 -7.15 25.60 4.98
CA PRO A 242 -8.43 26.26 5.24
C PRO A 242 -8.83 27.31 4.20
N THR A 243 -7.94 27.69 3.26
CA THR A 243 -8.18 28.80 2.32
C THR A 243 -8.73 28.35 0.96
N VAL A 244 -8.76 27.05 0.70
CA VAL A 244 -9.12 26.47 -0.61
C VAL A 244 -10.06 25.29 -0.43
N ALA A 245 -11.02 25.12 -1.33
CA ALA A 245 -11.91 23.97 -1.28
C ALA A 245 -11.17 22.71 -1.78
N LEU A 246 -10.59 22.77 -2.98
CA LEU A 246 -9.77 21.68 -3.50
C LEU A 246 -8.85 22.22 -4.59
N ILE A 247 -7.54 22.06 -4.42
CA ILE A 247 -6.54 22.37 -5.45
C ILE A 247 -5.49 21.27 -5.52
N PRO A 248 -4.78 21.14 -6.66
CA PRO A 248 -3.55 20.34 -6.72
C PRO A 248 -2.54 20.87 -5.70
N SER A 249 -1.80 19.99 -5.04
CA SER A 249 -0.85 20.42 -4.00
C SER A 249 0.31 21.22 -4.59
N THR A 250 0.67 22.27 -3.88
CA THR A 250 1.83 23.13 -4.17
C THR A 250 3.05 22.80 -3.31
N ARG A 251 2.91 21.79 -2.43
CA ARG A 251 3.92 21.36 -1.48
C ARG A 251 4.44 19.99 -1.89
N TYR A 252 5.71 19.70 -1.60
CA TYR A 252 6.31 18.39 -1.84
C TYR A 252 6.01 17.42 -0.70
N TRP A 253 5.80 16.15 -1.04
CA TRP A 253 5.34 15.09 -0.15
C TRP A 253 6.38 13.96 -0.13
N LEU A 254 6.13 12.85 -0.85
CA LEU A 254 7.08 11.74 -0.92
C LEU A 254 8.32 12.16 -1.72
N THR A 255 8.08 12.64 -2.93
CA THR A 255 9.12 13.02 -3.88
C THR A 255 9.37 14.52 -3.84
N THR A 256 10.45 14.95 -4.49
CA THR A 256 10.80 16.37 -4.68
C THR A 256 10.72 16.78 -6.16
N GLU A 257 10.10 15.95 -6.99
CA GLU A 257 10.07 16.11 -8.44
C GLU A 257 8.81 16.86 -8.89
N ASP A 258 7.66 16.47 -8.34
CA ASP A 258 6.36 17.09 -8.61
C ASP A 258 5.56 17.17 -7.30
N PRO A 259 5.12 18.35 -6.85
CA PRO A 259 4.31 18.46 -5.64
C PRO A 259 2.89 17.90 -5.83
N THR A 260 2.40 17.83 -7.07
CA THR A 260 1.03 17.42 -7.40
C THR A 260 0.87 15.91 -7.45
N TYR A 261 1.93 15.15 -7.74
CA TYR A 261 1.87 13.69 -7.74
C TYR A 261 3.13 13.06 -7.18
N ASP A 262 2.94 11.95 -6.49
CA ASP A 262 4.04 11.06 -6.13
C ASP A 262 3.84 9.72 -6.82
N ALA A 263 4.48 9.56 -7.97
CA ALA A 263 4.45 8.32 -8.74
C ALA A 263 5.64 7.43 -8.39
N ARG A 264 5.37 6.14 -8.19
CA ARG A 264 6.38 5.09 -8.12
C ARG A 264 6.44 4.36 -9.42
N THR A 265 7.65 4.06 -9.88
CA THR A 265 7.86 3.40 -11.16
C THR A 265 8.61 2.08 -11.03
N MET A 266 8.40 1.19 -11.99
CA MET A 266 9.16 -0.06 -12.10
C MET A 266 10.67 0.16 -12.29
N ALA A 267 11.13 1.37 -12.63
CA ALA A 267 12.54 1.65 -12.87
C ALA A 267 13.39 1.65 -11.59
N GLU A 268 12.80 1.99 -10.45
CA GLU A 268 13.53 2.16 -9.19
C GLU A 268 13.78 0.83 -8.48
N LEU A 269 12.85 -0.12 -8.60
CA LEU A 269 12.93 -1.41 -7.91
C LEU A 269 14.17 -2.23 -8.34
N PRO A 270 14.50 -2.40 -9.63
CA PRO A 270 15.73 -3.09 -10.04
C PRO A 270 17.01 -2.44 -9.51
N LEU A 271 17.03 -1.10 -9.34
CA LEU A 271 18.19 -0.40 -8.79
C LEU A 271 18.37 -0.73 -7.31
N LEU A 272 17.28 -0.73 -6.55
CA LEU A 272 17.25 -1.18 -5.15
C LEU A 272 17.74 -2.64 -5.03
N LEU A 273 17.16 -3.54 -5.84
CA LEU A 273 17.47 -4.97 -5.80
C LEU A 273 18.89 -5.30 -6.26
N LYS A 274 19.50 -4.45 -7.08
CA LYS A 274 20.91 -4.61 -7.51
C LYS A 274 21.89 -4.15 -6.43
N ARG A 275 21.51 -3.15 -5.63
CA ARG A 275 22.39 -2.56 -4.63
C ARG A 275 22.59 -3.49 -3.44
N ASP A 276 21.52 -4.12 -2.97
CA ASP A 276 21.54 -4.96 -1.77
C ASP A 276 21.44 -6.45 -2.14
N PRO A 277 22.18 -7.36 -1.46
CA PRO A 277 22.23 -8.77 -1.84
C PRO A 277 21.00 -9.55 -1.32
N TYR A 278 19.83 -9.25 -1.88
CA TYR A 278 18.60 -10.00 -1.58
C TYR A 278 18.74 -11.48 -1.94
N ARG A 279 18.30 -12.35 -1.03
CA ARG A 279 18.19 -13.79 -1.24
C ARG A 279 16.88 -14.09 -1.97
N LEU A 280 16.99 -14.41 -3.25
CA LEU A 280 15.89 -15.00 -4.01
C LEU A 280 15.76 -16.47 -3.63
N LEU A 281 14.61 -16.86 -3.07
CA LEU A 281 14.32 -18.25 -2.74
C LEU A 281 13.88 -19.02 -3.97
N SER A 282 14.30 -20.27 -4.08
CA SER A 282 13.79 -21.20 -5.09
C SER A 282 12.31 -21.52 -4.84
N LEU A 283 11.61 -21.99 -5.87
CA LEU A 283 10.23 -22.45 -5.74
C LEU A 283 10.07 -23.52 -4.65
N ALA A 284 11.01 -24.48 -4.60
CA ALA A 284 11.01 -25.53 -3.58
C ALA A 284 11.21 -24.99 -2.16
N GLU A 285 12.02 -23.95 -1.98
CA GLU A 285 12.15 -23.27 -0.68
C GLU A 285 10.87 -22.52 -0.31
N VAL A 286 10.22 -21.82 -1.25
CA VAL A 286 8.94 -21.13 -1.00
C VAL A 286 7.85 -22.13 -0.63
N GLU A 287 7.71 -23.22 -1.39
CA GLU A 287 6.75 -24.31 -1.09
C GLU A 287 7.01 -24.91 0.28
N ALA A 288 8.29 -25.22 0.61
CA ALA A 288 8.66 -25.77 1.91
C ALA A 288 8.40 -24.81 3.07
N VAL A 289 8.65 -23.50 2.90
CA VAL A 289 8.29 -22.46 3.87
C VAL A 289 6.79 -22.49 4.11
N VAL A 290 5.99 -22.40 3.05
CA VAL A 290 4.52 -22.38 3.15
C VAL A 290 4.01 -23.66 3.81
N GLU A 291 4.54 -24.83 3.46
CA GLU A 291 4.18 -26.09 4.09
C GLU A 291 4.46 -26.14 5.59
N ALA A 292 5.56 -25.51 6.01
CA ALA A 292 6.01 -25.46 7.39
C ALA A 292 5.28 -24.41 8.24
N ILE A 293 4.52 -23.48 7.65
CA ILE A 293 3.65 -22.54 8.39
C ILE A 293 2.41 -23.25 8.92
#